data_AF-A0A9D7D7V2-F1
#
_entry.id   AF-A0A9D7D7V2-F1
#
_cell.length_a   1.000
_cell.length_b   1.000
_cell.length_c   1.000
_cell.angle_alpha   90.00
_cell.angle_beta   90.00
_cell.angle_gamma   90.00
#
_symmetry.space_group_name_H-M   'P 1'
#
loop_
_entity.id
_entity.type
_entity.pdbx_description
1 polymer ?
#
loop_
_entity_poly.entity_id
_entity_poly.type
_entity_poly.pdbx_seq_one_letter_code
_entity_poly.pdbx_strand_id
1 'polypeptide(L)'
;MGLEIDEFDSEEAMYLIDVDANGDVQQSARLLPTLSPHLMSEVFAKLCDDGPPRSARVWGSIPVLPRARHCEGRAASRNCWRE
;
A
#
# COMPACT_ATOMS: atom_id res chain seq x y z
N MET A 1 1.21 2.98 -20.28
CA MET A 1 1.37 2.84 -18.81
C MET A 1 0.04 3.19 -18.17
N GLY A 2 -0.44 2.40 -17.21
CA GLY A 2 -1.65 2.72 -16.45
C GLY A 2 -1.25 3.21 -15.06
N LEU A 3 -1.94 4.22 -14.56
CA LEU A 3 -1.89 4.60 -13.15
C LEU A 3 -2.98 3.81 -12.43
N GLU A 4 -2.63 3.14 -11.33
CA GLU A 4 -3.59 2.59 -10.40
C GLU A 4 -3.82 3.64 -9.32
N ILE A 5 -4.99 4.27 -9.36
CA ILE A 5 -5.42 5.31 -8.42
C ILE A 5 -6.86 4.97 -8.03
N ASP A 6 -7.16 5.03 -6.74
CA ASP A 6 -8.48 4.85 -6.15
C ASP A 6 -8.92 6.09 -5.36
N GLU A 7 -10.11 6.02 -4.77
CA GLU A 7 -10.74 7.12 -4.03
C GLU A 7 -9.99 7.51 -2.74
N PHE A 8 -9.03 6.71 -2.28
CA PHE A 8 -8.25 6.96 -1.08
C PHE A 8 -6.89 7.61 -1.36
N ASP A 9 -6.50 7.75 -2.64
CA ASP A 9 -5.35 8.57 -3.03
C ASP A 9 -5.73 10.06 -2.91
N SER A 10 -5.50 10.62 -1.72
CA SER A 10 -5.81 12.01 -1.36
C SER A 10 -4.56 12.75 -0.87
N GLU A 11 -4.68 14.06 -0.60
CA GLU A 11 -3.59 14.86 -0.02
C GLU A 11 -3.13 14.37 1.36
N GLU A 12 -3.99 13.63 2.06
CA GLU A 12 -3.68 13.06 3.38
C GLU A 12 -3.00 11.69 3.30
N ALA A 13 -2.98 11.07 2.11
CA ALA A 13 -2.32 9.79 1.91
C ALA A 13 -0.79 9.95 1.97
N MET A 14 -0.15 9.16 2.83
CA MET A 14 1.31 9.10 2.89
C MET A 14 1.80 7.82 2.24
N TYR A 15 2.82 7.91 1.38
CA TYR A 15 3.42 6.75 0.73
C TYR A 15 4.80 6.49 1.29
N LEU A 16 5.02 5.25 1.69
CA LEU A 16 6.36 4.73 1.90
C LEU A 16 6.77 4.03 0.61
N ILE A 17 7.86 4.48 -0.01
CA ILE A 17 8.37 3.95 -1.26
C ILE A 17 9.83 3.55 -1.04
N ASP A 18 10.12 2.27 -1.24
CA ASP A 18 11.47 1.75 -1.27
C ASP A 18 11.97 1.73 -2.72
N VAL A 19 13.11 2.37 -2.95
CA VAL A 19 13.73 2.52 -4.26
C VAL A 19 15.16 2.00 -4.22
N ASP A 20 15.55 1.26 -5.24
CA ASP A 20 16.93 0.78 -5.35
C ASP A 20 17.89 1.84 -5.90
N ALA A 21 19.17 1.48 -6.02
CA ALA A 21 20.21 2.37 -6.53
C ALA A 21 20.01 2.84 -7.99
N ASN A 22 19.17 2.16 -8.77
CA ASN A 22 18.82 2.54 -10.14
C ASN A 22 17.57 3.43 -10.19
N GLY A 23 16.95 3.73 -9.04
CA GLY A 23 15.70 4.49 -8.93
C GLY A 23 14.46 3.65 -9.17
N ASP A 24 14.59 2.32 -9.15
CA ASP A 24 13.49 1.40 -9.38
C ASP A 24 12.74 1.10 -8.07
N VAL A 25 11.41 1.22 -8.09
CA VAL A 25 10.57 0.90 -6.92
C VAL A 25 10.59 -0.61 -6.68
N GLN A 26 11.06 -1.02 -5.50
CA GLN A 26 11.11 -2.42 -5.05
C GLN A 26 9.87 -2.80 -4.25
N GLN A 27 9.39 -1.88 -3.42
CA GLN A 27 8.18 -2.04 -2.62
C GLN A 27 7.57 -0.67 -2.32
N SER A 28 6.25 -0.62 -2.15
CA SER A 28 5.60 0.54 -1.55
C SER A 28 4.42 0.14 -0.66
N ALA A 29 4.04 1.07 0.21
CA ALA A 29 2.84 0.97 1.02
C ALA A 29 2.19 2.36 1.14
N ARG A 30 0.86 2.38 1.19
CA ARG A 30 0.07 3.58 1.46
C ARG A 30 -0.41 3.55 2.90
N LEU A 31 -0.21 4.66 3.60
CA LEU A 31 -0.69 4.91 4.95
C LEU A 31 -1.82 5.94 4.88
N LEU A 32 -2.97 5.60 5.46
CA LEU A 32 -4.14 6.47 5.53
C LEU A 32 -4.50 6.80 6.99
N PRO A 33 -4.78 8.07 7.32
CA PRO A 33 -5.20 8.43 8.66
C PRO A 33 -6.59 7.86 8.93
N THR A 34 -6.76 7.18 10.06
CA THR A 34 -8.05 6.55 10.38
C THR A 34 -9.17 7.54 10.72
N LEU A 35 -8.83 8.81 10.97
CA LEU A 35 -9.82 9.88 11.15
C LEU A 35 -10.53 10.27 9.84
N SER A 36 -9.90 9.97 8.69
CA SER A 36 -10.45 10.27 7.37
C SER A 36 -11.12 9.04 6.77
N PRO A 37 -11.82 9.16 5.63
CA PRO A 37 -12.34 7.99 4.91
C PRO A 37 -11.21 7.03 4.55
N HIS A 38 -11.40 5.74 4.85
CA HIS A 38 -10.42 4.70 4.58
C HIS A 38 -11.12 3.37 4.31
N LEU A 39 -10.38 2.39 3.80
CA LEU A 39 -10.93 1.12 3.34
C LEU A 39 -11.78 0.38 4.40
N MET A 40 -11.36 0.40 5.67
CA MET A 40 -12.12 -0.23 6.75
C MET A 40 -13.39 0.53 7.11
N SER A 41 -13.48 1.85 6.85
CA SER A 41 -14.71 2.62 7.09
C SER A 41 -15.68 2.59 5.92
N GLU A 42 -15.19 2.64 4.68
CA GLU A 42 -16.06 2.79 3.50
C GLU A 42 -16.44 1.44 2.87
N VAL A 43 -15.55 0.44 2.90
CA VAL A 43 -15.74 -0.82 2.18
C VAL A 43 -15.94 -2.00 3.12
N PHE A 44 -15.14 -2.09 4.19
CA PHE A 44 -15.11 -3.25 5.09
C PHE A 44 -15.63 -2.98 6.50
N ALA A 45 -16.49 -1.97 6.68
CA ALA A 45 -17.02 -1.61 8.00
C ALA A 45 -17.66 -2.78 8.75
N LYS A 46 -18.35 -3.67 8.03
CA LYS A 46 -18.98 -4.88 8.59
C LYS A 46 -18.01 -5.90 9.20
N LEU A 47 -16.71 -5.78 8.93
CA LEU A 47 -15.67 -6.63 9.51
C LEU A 47 -15.13 -6.08 10.84
N CYS A 48 -15.61 -4.91 11.27
CA CYS A 48 -15.21 -4.28 12.52
C CYS A 48 -16.33 -4.43 13.55
N ASP A 49 -16.21 -5.38 14.48
CA ASP A 49 -17.23 -5.66 15.49
C ASP A 49 -17.57 -4.42 16.34
N ASP A 50 -16.55 -3.66 16.73
CA ASP A 50 -16.67 -2.41 17.50
C ASP A 50 -16.72 -1.15 16.62
N GLY A 51 -16.92 -1.32 15.31
CA GLY A 51 -16.82 -0.28 14.30
C GLY A 51 -15.38 0.01 13.85
N PRO A 52 -15.19 0.73 12.73
CA PRO A 52 -13.87 1.00 12.17
C PRO A 52 -12.99 1.78 13.15
N PRO A 53 -11.68 1.45 13.27
CA PRO A 53 -10.78 2.18 14.14
C PRO A 53 -10.71 3.65 13.72
N ARG A 54 -10.76 4.58 14.68
CA ARG A 54 -10.61 6.02 14.45
C ARG A 54 -9.77 6.67 15.55
N SER A 55 -8.57 7.13 15.21
CA SER A 55 -7.67 7.79 16.15
C SER A 55 -6.58 8.58 15.41
N ALA A 56 -6.22 9.76 15.96
CA ALA A 56 -5.08 10.54 15.46
C ALA A 56 -3.73 9.82 15.56
N ARG A 57 -3.68 8.70 16.31
CA ARG A 57 -2.47 7.89 16.52
C ARG A 57 -2.47 6.58 15.72
N VAL A 58 -3.50 6.30 14.94
CA VAL A 58 -3.65 5.04 14.21
C VAL A 58 -3.78 5.31 12.72
N TRP A 59 -3.03 4.53 11.93
CA TRP A 59 -2.99 4.61 10.48
C TRP A 59 -3.28 3.23 9.89
N GLY A 60 -4.07 3.17 8.83
CA GLY A 60 -4.26 1.95 8.04
C GLY A 60 -3.12 1.82 7.03
N SER A 61 -2.54 0.63 6.89
CA SER A 61 -1.48 0.34 5.92
C SER A 61 -1.96 -0.62 4.84
N ILE A 62 -1.79 -0.24 3.58
CA ILE A 62 -2.14 -1.07 2.41
C ILE A 62 -0.88 -1.24 1.57
N PRO A 63 -0.36 -2.47 1.38
CA PRO A 63 0.74 -2.72 0.46
C PRO A 63 0.34 -2.33 -0.96
N VAL A 64 1.19 -1.59 -1.65
CA VAL A 64 1.03 -1.26 -3.06
C VAL A 64 2.08 -2.05 -3.82
N LEU A 65 1.62 -2.98 -4.66
CA LEU A 65 2.53 -3.85 -5.38
C LEU A 65 3.12 -3.07 -6.56
N PRO A 66 4.45 -3.01 -6.71
CA PRO A 66 5.02 -2.47 -7.92
C PRO A 66 4.59 -3.34 -9.10
N ARG A 67 4.51 -2.73 -10.28
CA ARG A 67 4.27 -3.47 -11.52
C ARG A 67 5.27 -4.63 -11.58
N ALA A 68 4.74 -5.86 -11.71
CA ALA A 68 5.56 -7.03 -11.95
C ALA A 68 6.46 -6.77 -13.16
N ARG A 69 7.76 -6.74 -12.94
CA ARG A 69 8.71 -6.65 -14.05
C ARG A 69 8.60 -7.93 -14.85
N HIS A 70 8.55 -7.78 -16.16
CA HIS A 70 8.73 -8.92 -17.05
C HIS A 70 10.19 -9.37 -16.88
N CYS A 71 10.41 -10.50 -16.20
CA CYS A 71 11.73 -11.09 -16.06
C CYS A 71 12.10 -11.81 -17.36
N GLU A 72 12.71 -11.12 -18.31
CA GLU A 72 13.44 -11.77 -19.41
C GLU A 72 14.83 -12.19 -18.91
N GLY A 73 15.03 -13.50 -18.76
CA GLY A 73 16.31 -14.09 -18.38
C GLY A 73 16.32 -14.65 -16.96
N ARG A 74 16.88 -15.86 -16.84
CA ARG A 74 16.93 -16.70 -15.64
C ARG A 74 17.57 -15.99 -14.43
N ALA A 75 16.76 -15.29 -13.64
CA ALA A 75 17.00 -15.01 -12.23
C ALA A 75 15.73 -14.50 -11.55
N ALA A 76 14.62 -15.25 -11.64
CA ALA A 76 13.61 -15.19 -10.58
C ALA A 76 14.23 -15.84 -9.33
N SER A 77 15.12 -15.11 -8.67
CA SER A 77 15.71 -15.51 -7.41
C SER A 77 14.57 -15.74 -6.42
N ARG A 78 14.47 -16.98 -5.94
CA ARG A 78 13.48 -17.48 -4.97
C ARG A 78 13.56 -16.81 -3.58
N ASN A 79 14.22 -15.65 -3.47
CA ASN A 79 14.63 -15.06 -2.19
C ASN A 79 14.08 -13.64 -1.94
N CYS A 80 13.09 -13.17 -2.70
CA CYS A 80 12.44 -11.87 -2.43
C CYS A 80 11.54 -11.84 -1.17
N TRP A 81 11.48 -12.95 -0.42
CA TRP A 81 10.70 -13.11 0.81
C TRP A 81 11.48 -13.90 1.87
N ARG A 82 12.63 -13.41 2.32
CA ARG A 82 13.21 -13.87 3.60
C ARG A 82 13.74 -12.69 4.42
N GLU A 83 13.50 -12.86 5.72
CA GLU A 83 13.79 -12.03 6.90
C GLU A 83 15.10 -11.24 6.86
#